data_AF-A0A179I229-F1
#
_entry.id   AF-A0A179I229-F1
#
_cell.length_a   1.000
_cell.length_b   1.000
_cell.length_c   1.000
_cell.angle_alpha   90.00
_cell.angle_beta   90.00
_cell.angle_gamma   90.00
#
_symmetry.space_group_name_H-M   'P 1'
#
loop_
_entity.id
_entity.type
_entity.pdbx_description
1 polymer ?
#
loop_
_entity_poly.entity_id
_entity_poly.type
_entity_poly.pdbx_seq_one_letter_code
_entity_poly.pdbx_strand_id
1 'polypeptide(L)'
;MQSLRQLPNWASHTKARSLLSYASKGTESVCLSTRRLATAAAQHRKPTSTTDATSQELSARRQSLQDAKPFSDFLTDTFQRQHDYLRISVTERCNLRCVYCMPEEGVPLSPSRELLTTPEIVMLSSVFQIGALRSHGLKELCLTTNGISLHRKLDSMVEAGLTGINMSLDTLDPWQFQIMTRRKGFDAVQRSIDRVLEMNRAGAGIRLKINCVVMRGVNDREVLPFVDLTRDKDIEIRFIEYMPFDGNKWNKRKMLSYDEMLDMIRVKYPTLQKVQDHKNDTSKTWHVPGFAGRIGFITSMTHNFCGTCNRLRITGDGNLKVCLFGDAEVSLRDILRQSNGGEPIDEAAYEAMKQIEMDRRQGLTSPDTPLGMAPNEAELLDIIGLAVKRKKAKHAGIGQLEHMKNRPMILIDPVASTLHGAMPPRMRHLTSTRLFSYSYQRRLFASTPRHQSTDDDAKAPKLTHVSETGAAHMVGIASKAVTSRIATAACTVRFSGAVA
;
A
#
# COMPACT_ATOMS: atom_id res chain seq x y z
N MET A 1 60.28 -3.62 4.63
CA MET A 1 60.82 -3.66 6.01
C MET A 1 59.75 -3.05 6.91
N GLN A 2 58.99 -3.84 7.68
CA GLN A 2 59.27 -4.22 9.10
C GLN A 2 59.30 -2.99 10.04
N SER A 3 58.63 -2.94 11.20
CA SER A 3 57.78 -3.88 11.96
C SER A 3 56.69 -3.08 12.73
N LEU A 4 55.51 -3.57 13.15
CA LEU A 4 55.08 -4.77 13.91
C LEU A 4 55.46 -4.80 15.41
N ARG A 5 54.56 -4.30 16.28
CA ARG A 5 54.34 -4.67 17.70
C ARG A 5 52.93 -4.21 18.13
N GLN A 6 52.22 -4.79 19.13
CA GLN A 6 52.01 -6.20 19.50
C GLN A 6 50.81 -6.25 20.48
N LEU A 7 50.01 -7.32 20.47
CA LEU A 7 48.97 -7.58 21.48
C LEU A 7 49.58 -8.18 22.77
N PRO A 8 48.80 -8.25 23.86
CA PRO A 8 48.70 -9.50 24.63
C PRO A 8 47.28 -10.09 24.63
N ASN A 9 47.20 -11.36 25.05
CA ASN A 9 46.05 -12.26 24.92
C ASN A 9 45.79 -12.96 26.27
N TRP A 10 44.84 -13.92 26.31
CA TRP A 10 44.50 -14.86 27.40
C TRP A 10 43.65 -14.32 28.58
N ALA A 11 42.82 -15.13 29.26
CA ALA A 11 42.55 -16.57 29.14
C ALA A 11 41.07 -16.96 29.41
N SER A 12 40.69 -18.11 28.85
CA SER A 12 39.49 -18.89 29.18
C SER A 12 39.62 -19.67 30.50
N HIS A 13 38.53 -19.91 31.23
CA HIS A 13 38.44 -21.11 32.09
C HIS A 13 37.01 -21.65 32.28
N THR A 14 36.87 -22.94 32.01
CA THR A 14 35.69 -23.78 32.25
C THR A 14 35.75 -24.42 33.65
N LYS A 15 34.60 -24.59 34.33
CA LYS A 15 34.25 -25.86 35.01
C LYS A 15 32.83 -25.87 35.58
N ALA A 16 32.16 -27.01 35.44
CA ALA A 16 30.91 -27.34 36.11
C ALA A 16 31.17 -27.97 37.49
N ARG A 17 30.16 -27.91 38.38
CA ARG A 17 29.96 -28.93 39.43
C ARG A 17 28.50 -28.99 39.87
N SER A 18 28.10 -30.13 40.43
CA SER A 18 26.72 -30.55 40.63
C SER A 18 26.42 -30.92 42.09
N LEU A 19 25.11 -31.01 42.40
CA LEU A 19 24.47 -31.85 43.43
C LEU A 19 24.84 -31.65 44.91
N LEU A 20 23.84 -31.30 45.72
CA LEU A 20 23.27 -32.08 46.86
C LEU A 20 22.37 -31.14 47.72
N SER A 21 21.06 -31.39 47.77
CA SER A 21 20.37 -32.14 48.86
C SER A 21 20.15 -31.33 50.15
N TYR A 22 18.88 -31.00 50.44
CA TYR A 22 18.33 -31.04 51.81
C TYR A 22 16.81 -31.33 51.78
N ALA A 23 16.37 -32.31 52.58
CA ALA A 23 14.96 -32.58 52.89
C ALA A 23 14.63 -31.91 54.26
N SER A 24 13.45 -31.89 54.88
CA SER A 24 12.13 -32.53 54.68
C SER A 24 11.12 -31.83 55.64
N LYS A 25 9.80 -32.00 55.42
CA LYS A 25 8.73 -32.30 56.43
C LYS A 25 7.35 -31.71 56.04
N GLY A 26 6.29 -32.48 56.30
CA GLY A 26 4.88 -32.09 56.12
C GLY A 26 4.04 -33.25 55.56
N THR A 27 3.33 -33.97 56.43
CA THR A 27 2.60 -35.22 56.15
C THR A 27 1.08 -35.08 56.23
N GLU A 28 0.36 -36.16 55.85
CA GLU A 28 -1.09 -36.45 55.96
C GLU A 28 -1.91 -36.26 54.66
N SER A 29 -2.84 -37.13 54.27
CA SER A 29 -3.28 -38.43 54.82
C SER A 29 -3.71 -39.41 53.69
N VAL A 30 -3.87 -40.69 54.01
CA VAL A 30 -4.15 -41.80 53.08
C VAL A 30 -5.63 -42.16 53.07
N CYS A 31 -6.17 -42.56 51.91
CA CYS A 31 -7.30 -43.49 51.87
C CYS A 31 -7.08 -44.57 50.80
N LEU A 32 -7.11 -45.83 51.23
CA LEU A 32 -6.95 -47.02 50.39
C LEU A 32 -8.30 -47.70 50.19
N SER A 33 -8.61 -48.12 48.97
CA SER A 33 -9.53 -49.23 48.74
C SER A 33 -9.01 -50.14 47.62
N THR A 34 -9.25 -51.43 47.76
CA THR A 34 -8.51 -52.49 47.06
C THR A 34 -9.41 -53.25 46.07
N ARG A 35 -8.85 -53.76 44.95
CA ARG A 35 -8.63 -55.21 44.78
C ARG A 35 -8.08 -55.65 43.40
N ARG A 36 -7.05 -56.50 43.50
CA ARG A 36 -6.71 -57.72 42.72
C ARG A 36 -6.37 -57.62 41.22
N LEU A 37 -5.13 -58.04 40.94
CA LEU A 37 -4.65 -58.51 39.64
C LEU A 37 -5.32 -59.83 39.21
N ALA A 38 -5.39 -60.04 37.89
CA ALA A 38 -5.42 -61.35 37.26
C ALA A 38 -4.39 -61.37 36.11
N THR A 39 -3.59 -62.43 36.03
CA THR A 39 -2.50 -62.62 35.06
C THR A 39 -2.89 -63.61 33.96
N ALA A 40 -2.57 -63.34 32.68
CA ALA A 40 -2.20 -64.38 31.71
C ALA A 40 -1.59 -63.85 30.40
N ALA A 41 -0.46 -64.47 30.01
CA ALA A 41 -0.01 -64.81 28.66
C ALA A 41 -0.07 -63.79 27.50
N ALA A 42 1.11 -63.45 26.96
CA ALA A 42 1.27 -62.89 25.63
C ALA A 42 1.03 -63.96 24.54
N GLN A 43 0.36 -63.57 23.44
CA GLN A 43 0.30 -64.36 22.20
C GLN A 43 0.60 -63.46 21.00
N HIS A 44 1.49 -63.93 20.12
CA HIS A 44 1.83 -63.24 18.87
C HIS A 44 0.60 -63.10 17.96
N ARG A 45 0.27 -61.87 17.55
CA ARG A 45 -0.53 -61.60 16.35
C ARG A 45 0.34 -60.96 15.28
N LYS A 46 0.21 -61.45 14.04
CA LYS A 46 0.85 -60.88 12.84
C LYS A 46 0.35 -59.46 12.59
N PRO A 47 1.17 -58.55 12.02
CA PRO A 47 0.70 -57.23 11.63
C PRO A 47 -0.26 -57.34 10.43
N THR A 48 -1.50 -56.91 10.64
CA THR A 48 -2.47 -56.67 9.55
C THR A 48 -2.21 -55.31 8.88
N SER A 49 -2.46 -55.25 7.58
CA SER A 49 -2.15 -54.13 6.68
C SER A 49 -2.85 -52.82 7.07
N THR A 50 -2.08 -51.79 7.39
CA THR A 50 -2.53 -50.41 7.65
C THR A 50 -2.32 -49.47 6.46
N THR A 51 -2.04 -49.99 5.26
CA THR A 51 -1.63 -49.21 4.07
C THR A 51 -2.78 -48.70 3.18
N ASP A 52 -3.99 -49.25 3.28
CA ASP A 52 -5.11 -48.84 2.39
C ASP A 52 -5.79 -47.54 2.84
N ALA A 53 -6.00 -47.33 4.15
CA ALA A 53 -6.72 -46.16 4.67
C ALA A 53 -6.03 -44.84 4.30
N THR A 54 -4.71 -44.75 4.50
CA THR A 54 -3.90 -43.59 4.11
C THR A 54 -3.85 -43.38 2.60
N SER A 55 -3.93 -44.46 1.80
CA SER A 55 -3.91 -44.39 0.34
C SER A 55 -5.22 -43.84 -0.21
N GLN A 56 -6.36 -44.22 0.38
CA GLN A 56 -7.68 -43.68 0.05
C GLN A 56 -7.85 -42.22 0.51
N GLU A 57 -7.33 -41.87 1.70
CA GLU A 57 -7.37 -40.49 2.20
C GLU A 57 -6.51 -39.55 1.32
N LEU A 58 -5.35 -40.03 0.85
CA LEU A 58 -4.51 -39.31 -0.12
C LEU A 58 -5.11 -39.24 -1.54
N SER A 59 -5.89 -40.24 -1.98
CA SER A 59 -6.59 -40.19 -3.27
C SER A 59 -7.80 -39.24 -3.22
N ALA A 60 -8.59 -39.28 -2.16
CA ALA A 60 -9.69 -38.33 -1.92
C ALA A 60 -9.18 -36.88 -1.80
N ARG A 61 -8.02 -36.69 -1.15
CA ARG A 61 -7.35 -35.38 -1.09
C ARG A 61 -6.75 -34.94 -2.43
N ARG A 62 -6.42 -35.86 -3.34
CA ARG A 62 -6.05 -35.55 -4.74
C ARG A 62 -7.26 -35.27 -5.63
N GLN A 63 -8.36 -35.98 -5.47
CA GLN A 63 -9.60 -35.75 -6.23
C GLN A 63 -10.24 -34.42 -5.83
N SER A 64 -10.31 -34.08 -4.53
CA SER A 64 -10.73 -32.74 -4.08
C SER A 64 -9.80 -31.59 -4.52
N LEU A 65 -8.54 -31.87 -4.88
CA LEU A 65 -7.64 -30.91 -5.54
C LEU A 65 -7.84 -30.83 -7.07
N GLN A 66 -8.42 -31.87 -7.70
CA GLN A 66 -8.83 -31.88 -9.11
C GLN A 66 -10.21 -31.25 -9.30
N ASP A 67 -11.12 -31.42 -8.33
CA ASP A 67 -12.44 -30.77 -8.24
C ASP A 67 -12.35 -29.34 -7.67
N ALA A 68 -11.16 -28.74 -7.64
CA ALA A 68 -11.00 -27.33 -7.36
C ALA A 68 -11.83 -26.55 -8.40
N LYS A 69 -12.88 -25.86 -7.94
CA LYS A 69 -13.84 -25.12 -8.76
C LYS A 69 -13.11 -24.38 -9.90
N PRO A 70 -13.59 -24.45 -11.16
CA PRO A 70 -12.97 -23.71 -12.25
C PRO A 70 -12.81 -22.26 -11.84
N PHE A 71 -11.61 -21.71 -12.05
CA PHE A 71 -11.27 -20.35 -11.65
C PHE A 71 -12.38 -19.39 -12.08
N SER A 72 -12.97 -18.68 -11.12
CA SER A 72 -14.35 -18.19 -11.26
C SER A 72 -14.58 -17.37 -12.52
N ASP A 73 -15.68 -17.65 -13.24
CA ASP A 73 -16.02 -16.99 -14.50
C ASP A 73 -16.12 -15.45 -14.39
N PHE A 74 -16.46 -14.92 -13.20
CA PHE A 74 -16.52 -13.47 -12.96
C PHE A 74 -15.13 -12.80 -12.83
N LEU A 75 -14.06 -13.56 -12.54
CA LEU A 75 -12.67 -13.08 -12.57
C LEU A 75 -11.96 -13.36 -13.89
N THR A 76 -12.68 -13.88 -14.89
CA THR A 76 -12.16 -14.09 -16.25
C THR A 76 -12.75 -13.06 -17.20
N ASP A 77 -11.89 -12.35 -17.93
CA ASP A 77 -12.33 -11.31 -18.87
C ASP A 77 -12.62 -11.84 -20.29
N THR A 78 -13.06 -10.92 -21.16
CA THR A 78 -13.37 -11.19 -22.57
C THR A 78 -12.17 -11.64 -23.41
N PHE A 79 -10.95 -11.60 -22.86
CA PHE A 79 -9.72 -12.06 -23.49
C PHE A 79 -9.18 -13.35 -22.84
N GLN A 80 -10.00 -14.04 -22.03
CA GLN A 80 -9.64 -15.27 -21.30
C GLN A 80 -8.45 -15.07 -20.34
N ARG A 81 -8.24 -13.84 -19.85
CA ARG A 81 -7.26 -13.54 -18.80
C ARG A 81 -7.92 -13.77 -17.44
N GLN A 82 -7.39 -14.73 -16.69
CA GLN A 82 -7.75 -14.98 -15.29
C GLN A 82 -7.12 -13.90 -14.39
N HIS A 83 -7.84 -13.44 -13.36
CA HIS A 83 -7.42 -12.34 -12.49
C HIS A 83 -7.18 -12.78 -11.04
N ASP A 84 -6.00 -13.37 -10.82
CA ASP A 84 -5.52 -13.89 -9.54
C ASP A 84 -4.63 -12.90 -8.74
N TYR A 85 -4.53 -11.64 -9.18
CA TYR A 85 -3.74 -10.60 -8.50
C TYR A 85 -4.60 -9.38 -8.13
N LEU A 86 -4.77 -9.15 -6.82
CA LEU A 86 -5.43 -7.97 -6.27
C LEU A 86 -4.41 -7.04 -5.58
N ARG A 87 -4.48 -5.74 -5.88
CA ARG A 87 -3.69 -4.70 -5.18
C ARG A 87 -4.60 -3.73 -4.46
N ILE A 88 -4.58 -3.77 -3.13
CA ILE A 88 -5.36 -2.86 -2.26
C ILE A 88 -4.48 -1.69 -1.83
N SER A 89 -5.05 -0.48 -1.79
CA SER A 89 -4.40 0.73 -1.32
C SER A 89 -4.80 0.98 0.13
N VAL A 90 -3.90 0.74 1.08
CA VAL A 90 -4.19 0.85 2.52
C VAL A 90 -4.12 2.28 3.07
N THR A 91 -3.53 3.23 2.36
CA THR A 91 -3.48 4.64 2.80
C THR A 91 -3.15 5.60 1.66
N GLU A 92 -3.69 6.81 1.78
CA GLU A 92 -3.35 7.97 0.95
C GLU A 92 -2.12 8.75 1.46
N ARG A 93 -1.70 8.48 2.70
CA ARG A 93 -0.62 9.23 3.36
C ARG A 93 0.75 8.73 2.90
N CYS A 94 1.48 9.57 2.17
CA CYS A 94 2.91 9.36 1.88
C CYS A 94 3.79 10.26 2.76
N ASN A 95 4.85 9.69 3.34
CA ASN A 95 5.90 10.41 4.07
C ASN A 95 7.01 10.98 3.17
N LEU A 96 6.91 10.80 1.85
CA LEU A 96 7.78 11.39 0.82
C LEU A 96 7.02 12.38 -0.08
N ARG A 97 7.76 13.19 -0.85
CA ARG A 97 7.21 14.15 -1.83
C ARG A 97 7.96 14.02 -3.17
N CYS A 98 7.99 12.79 -3.69
CA CYS A 98 8.85 12.43 -4.81
C CYS A 98 8.52 13.20 -6.08
N VAL A 99 9.55 13.72 -6.76
CA VAL A 99 9.46 14.67 -7.88
C VAL A 99 8.61 14.23 -9.07
N TYR A 100 8.33 12.93 -9.21
CA TYR A 100 7.53 12.32 -10.29
C TYR A 100 6.18 11.76 -9.83
N CYS A 101 5.85 11.85 -8.53
CA CYS A 101 4.74 11.11 -7.91
C CYS A 101 3.82 11.98 -7.05
N MET A 102 4.39 12.84 -6.20
CA MET A 102 3.61 13.69 -5.30
C MET A 102 4.14 15.14 -5.34
N PRO A 103 3.26 16.14 -5.55
CA PRO A 103 3.65 17.56 -5.56
C PRO A 103 4.27 18.00 -4.23
N GLU A 104 4.96 19.13 -4.21
CA GLU A 104 5.79 19.57 -3.06
C GLU A 104 4.95 19.94 -1.84
N GLU A 105 3.92 20.73 -2.12
CA GLU A 105 2.80 21.12 -1.28
C GLU A 105 2.03 19.91 -0.69
N GLY A 106 2.20 18.72 -1.27
CA GLY A 106 1.38 17.55 -0.96
C GLY A 106 -0.01 17.65 -1.60
N VAL A 107 -0.93 16.82 -1.13
CA VAL A 107 -2.25 16.65 -1.75
C VAL A 107 -3.33 16.69 -0.66
N PRO A 108 -4.55 17.16 -0.98
CA PRO A 108 -5.69 17.01 -0.08
C PRO A 108 -5.85 15.53 0.28
N LEU A 109 -6.09 15.24 1.56
CA LEU A 109 -6.31 13.87 2.03
C LEU A 109 -7.80 13.68 2.27
N SER A 110 -8.35 12.56 1.79
CA SER A 110 -9.75 12.23 2.03
C SER A 110 -10.03 12.10 3.53
N PRO A 111 -11.21 12.54 4.03
CA PRO A 111 -11.65 12.27 5.40
C PRO A 111 -11.61 10.78 5.73
N SER A 112 -11.32 10.42 6.98
CA SER A 112 -11.24 9.00 7.39
C SER A 112 -12.52 8.21 7.10
N ARG A 113 -13.69 8.87 7.11
CA ARG A 113 -14.98 8.27 6.73
C ARG A 113 -15.00 7.81 5.27
N GLU A 114 -14.28 8.44 4.37
CA GLU A 114 -14.26 8.09 2.94
C GLU A 114 -13.27 6.97 2.62
N LEU A 115 -12.33 6.68 3.52
CA LEU A 115 -11.38 5.57 3.36
C LEU A 115 -12.01 4.24 3.79
N LEU A 116 -11.49 3.14 3.23
CA LEU A 116 -11.82 1.80 3.70
C LEU A 116 -11.30 1.55 5.12
N THR A 117 -12.12 0.94 5.96
CA THR A 117 -11.70 0.45 7.28
C THR A 117 -10.95 -0.89 7.17
N THR A 118 -10.29 -1.32 8.25
CA THR A 118 -9.63 -2.65 8.28
C THR A 118 -10.64 -3.79 8.05
N PRO A 119 -11.82 -3.83 8.70
CA PRO A 119 -12.85 -4.80 8.36
C PRO A 119 -13.30 -4.78 6.89
N GLU A 120 -13.49 -3.59 6.30
CA GLU A 120 -13.89 -3.44 4.90
C GLU A 120 -12.84 -4.02 3.94
N ILE A 121 -11.55 -3.82 4.24
CA ILE A 121 -10.44 -4.44 3.48
C ILE A 121 -10.46 -5.96 3.60
N VAL A 122 -10.74 -6.51 4.80
CA VAL A 122 -10.83 -7.96 5.02
C VAL A 122 -12.03 -8.58 4.29
N MET A 123 -13.21 -7.97 4.41
CA MET A 123 -14.43 -8.42 3.69
C MET A 123 -14.24 -8.39 2.19
N LEU A 124 -13.74 -7.29 1.61
CA LEU A 124 -13.45 -7.20 0.18
C LEU A 124 -12.43 -8.26 -0.25
N SER A 125 -11.40 -8.52 0.55
CA SER A 125 -10.44 -9.59 0.27
C SER A 125 -11.13 -10.96 0.21
N SER A 126 -12.02 -11.27 1.15
CA SER A 126 -12.81 -12.50 1.16
C SER A 126 -13.70 -12.66 -0.09
N VAL A 127 -14.38 -11.58 -0.54
CA VAL A 127 -15.26 -11.59 -1.74
C VAL A 127 -14.51 -11.91 -3.03
N PHE A 128 -13.25 -11.47 -3.16
CA PHE A 128 -12.36 -11.88 -4.27
C PHE A 128 -11.90 -13.36 -4.18
N GLN A 129 -12.61 -14.19 -3.41
CA GLN A 129 -12.30 -15.59 -3.07
C GLN A 129 -10.89 -15.78 -2.50
N ILE A 130 -10.33 -14.75 -1.85
CA ILE A 130 -9.09 -14.85 -1.07
C ILE A 130 -9.39 -15.46 0.32
N GLY A 131 -10.33 -16.43 0.36
CA GLY A 131 -11.31 -16.65 1.43
C GLY A 131 -10.79 -17.13 2.80
N ALA A 132 -9.49 -17.35 2.93
CA ALA A 132 -8.75 -17.38 4.19
C ALA A 132 -7.26 -17.23 3.86
N LEU A 133 -6.65 -16.09 4.22
CA LEU A 133 -5.40 -15.51 3.66
C LEU A 133 -4.11 -16.37 3.70
N ARG A 134 -4.14 -17.64 4.11
CA ARG A 134 -3.07 -18.63 3.85
C ARG A 134 -3.57 -20.06 3.73
N SER A 135 -4.62 -20.44 4.45
CA SER A 135 -5.03 -21.85 4.58
C SER A 135 -5.75 -22.41 3.35
N HIS A 136 -6.35 -21.56 2.49
CA HIS A 136 -7.25 -22.02 1.42
C HIS A 136 -7.10 -21.31 0.05
N GLY A 137 -6.02 -20.55 -0.21
CA GLY A 137 -5.79 -20.06 -1.59
C GLY A 137 -4.72 -18.98 -1.82
N LEU A 138 -4.48 -18.07 -0.87
CA LEU A 138 -3.48 -17.02 -1.07
C LEU A 138 -2.05 -17.60 -1.06
N LYS A 139 -1.36 -17.51 -2.20
CA LYS A 139 0.01 -17.99 -2.37
C LYS A 139 1.07 -16.96 -1.92
N GLU A 140 0.81 -15.67 -2.12
CA GLU A 140 1.77 -14.59 -1.84
C GLU A 140 1.09 -13.36 -1.24
N LEU A 141 1.65 -12.82 -0.16
CA LEU A 141 1.26 -11.54 0.43
C LEU A 141 2.45 -10.57 0.30
N CYS A 142 2.27 -9.51 -0.49
CA CYS A 142 3.35 -8.59 -0.85
C CYS A 142 3.06 -7.13 -0.48
N LEU A 143 3.99 -6.50 0.23
CA LEU A 143 3.94 -5.06 0.54
C LEU A 143 4.66 -4.25 -0.55
N THR A 144 4.13 -3.09 -0.94
CA THR A 144 4.89 -2.07 -1.69
C THR A 144 5.17 -0.88 -0.78
N THR A 145 6.42 -0.44 -0.66
CA THR A 145 6.84 0.58 0.33
C THR A 145 8.07 1.35 -0.13
N ASN A 146 8.28 2.57 0.36
CA ASN A 146 9.54 3.31 0.19
C ASN A 146 10.64 2.91 1.20
N GLY A 147 10.38 1.93 2.07
CA GLY A 147 11.36 1.38 3.00
C GLY A 147 11.60 2.17 4.28
N ILE A 148 11.36 3.49 4.35
CA ILE A 148 11.79 4.34 5.48
C ILE A 148 11.35 3.83 6.87
N SER A 149 10.13 3.29 6.98
CA SER A 149 9.61 2.75 8.26
C SER A 149 9.61 1.23 8.35
N LEU A 150 10.15 0.52 7.34
CA LEU A 150 10.00 -0.93 7.23
C LEU A 150 10.79 -1.67 8.31
N HIS A 151 12.06 -1.33 8.56
CA HIS A 151 12.89 -1.95 9.62
C HIS A 151 12.29 -1.92 11.04
N ARG A 152 11.29 -1.06 11.31
CA ARG A 152 10.60 -0.98 12.61
C ARG A 152 9.30 -1.78 12.69
N LYS A 153 8.85 -2.35 11.57
CA LYS A 153 7.56 -3.05 11.44
C LYS A 153 7.68 -4.42 10.76
N LEU A 154 8.83 -4.74 10.18
CA LEU A 154 9.01 -5.92 9.36
C LEU A 154 8.73 -7.22 10.12
N ASP A 155 9.24 -7.34 11.34
CA ASP A 155 9.10 -8.53 12.18
C ASP A 155 7.61 -8.90 12.38
N SER A 156 6.77 -7.97 12.84
CA SER A 156 5.34 -8.22 13.01
C SER A 156 4.58 -8.44 11.69
N MET A 157 5.06 -7.91 10.56
CA MET A 157 4.50 -8.20 9.24
C MET A 157 4.85 -9.62 8.77
N VAL A 158 6.04 -10.11 9.09
CA VAL A 158 6.50 -11.46 8.73
C VAL A 158 5.81 -12.51 9.60
N GLU A 159 5.63 -12.22 10.90
CA GLU A 159 4.78 -13.01 11.81
C GLU A 159 3.34 -13.09 11.29
N ALA A 160 2.79 -11.99 10.77
CA ALA A 160 1.49 -11.96 10.09
C ALA A 160 1.49 -12.62 8.68
N GLY A 161 2.62 -13.18 8.22
CA GLY A 161 2.69 -14.02 7.03
C GLY A 161 3.13 -13.33 5.73
N LEU A 162 3.68 -12.11 5.78
CA LEU A 162 4.25 -11.39 4.63
C LEU A 162 5.32 -12.24 3.90
N THR A 163 5.17 -12.44 2.58
CA THR A 163 6.07 -13.27 1.76
C THR A 163 6.99 -12.48 0.84
N GLY A 164 6.70 -11.20 0.58
CA GLY A 164 7.46 -10.40 -0.37
C GLY A 164 7.36 -8.89 -0.17
N ILE A 165 8.39 -8.18 -0.62
CA ILE A 165 8.54 -6.74 -0.44
C ILE A 165 8.98 -6.12 -1.76
N ASN A 166 8.16 -5.21 -2.25
CA ASN A 166 8.45 -4.36 -3.40
C ASN A 166 8.86 -2.97 -2.89
N MET A 167 10.16 -2.77 -2.66
CA MET A 167 10.70 -1.51 -2.17
C MET A 167 10.87 -0.52 -3.34
N SER A 168 10.48 0.74 -3.19
CA SER A 168 10.79 1.80 -4.14
C SER A 168 12.05 2.55 -3.69
N LEU A 169 13.11 2.48 -4.50
CA LEU A 169 14.37 3.18 -4.27
C LEU A 169 14.98 3.53 -5.64
N ASP A 170 15.03 4.82 -5.96
CA ASP A 170 15.41 5.30 -7.30
C ASP A 170 16.89 5.70 -7.42
N THR A 171 17.66 5.63 -6.33
CA THR A 171 19.07 6.04 -6.26
C THR A 171 19.77 5.40 -5.06
N LEU A 172 21.07 5.14 -5.19
CA LEU A 172 21.98 4.67 -4.15
C LEU A 172 22.79 5.82 -3.52
N ASP A 173 22.65 7.05 -4.03
CA ASP A 173 23.28 8.23 -3.46
C ASP A 173 22.36 8.93 -2.42
N PRO A 174 22.81 9.17 -1.18
CA PRO A 174 21.98 9.78 -0.13
C PRO A 174 21.51 11.20 -0.43
N TRP A 175 22.28 11.98 -1.21
CA TRP A 175 21.96 13.37 -1.54
C TRP A 175 20.95 13.45 -2.68
N GLN A 176 21.15 12.66 -3.73
CA GLN A 176 20.19 12.42 -4.80
C GLN A 176 18.88 11.86 -4.25
N PHE A 177 18.92 10.96 -3.25
CA PHE A 177 17.71 10.49 -2.57
C PHE A 177 16.94 11.66 -1.94
N GLN A 178 17.64 12.58 -1.25
CA GLN A 178 17.00 13.75 -0.65
C GLN A 178 16.40 14.68 -1.72
N ILE A 179 17.03 14.85 -2.88
CA ILE A 179 16.49 15.64 -4.00
C ILE A 179 15.26 14.97 -4.60
N MET A 180 15.37 13.69 -4.98
CA MET A 180 14.31 12.97 -5.68
C MET A 180 13.06 12.76 -4.82
N THR A 181 13.22 12.61 -3.50
CA THR A 181 12.11 12.36 -2.56
C THR A 181 11.68 13.59 -1.76
N ARG A 182 12.45 14.69 -1.83
CA ARG A 182 12.37 15.92 -1.00
C ARG A 182 12.41 15.66 0.52
N ARG A 183 12.98 14.54 0.96
CA ARG A 183 13.07 14.14 2.39
C ARG A 183 14.38 13.40 2.66
N LYS A 184 14.90 13.54 3.89
CA LYS A 184 15.92 12.62 4.41
C LYS A 184 15.28 11.27 4.71
N GLY A 185 16.07 10.20 4.63
CA GLY A 185 15.58 8.85 4.92
C GLY A 185 16.41 7.69 4.37
N PHE A 186 17.42 7.96 3.53
CA PHE A 186 18.23 6.92 2.87
C PHE A 186 18.76 5.85 3.84
N ASP A 187 19.39 6.23 4.96
CA ASP A 187 19.92 5.29 5.96
C ASP A 187 18.83 4.38 6.55
N ALA A 188 17.59 4.87 6.65
CA ALA A 188 16.45 4.11 7.15
C ALA A 188 15.90 3.13 6.11
N VAL A 189 16.02 3.47 4.81
CA VAL A 189 15.79 2.51 3.71
C VAL A 189 16.87 1.44 3.73
N GLN A 190 18.15 1.83 3.88
CA GLN A 190 19.27 0.89 3.86
C GLN A 190 19.19 -0.12 5.03
N ARG A 191 18.96 0.35 6.26
CA ARG A 191 18.65 -0.54 7.41
C ARG A 191 17.48 -1.50 7.14
N SER A 192 16.52 -1.10 6.31
CA SER A 192 15.37 -1.94 5.97
C SER A 192 15.69 -2.98 4.90
N ILE A 193 16.60 -2.69 3.96
CA ILE A 193 17.17 -3.68 3.05
C ILE A 193 17.98 -4.71 3.85
N ASP A 194 18.87 -4.23 4.72
CA ASP A 194 19.78 -5.09 5.47
C ASP A 194 19.02 -5.97 6.47
N ARG A 195 17.97 -5.46 7.15
CA ARG A 195 17.07 -6.27 8.00
C ARG A 195 16.38 -7.40 7.23
N VAL A 196 15.92 -7.18 5.99
CA VAL A 196 15.31 -8.26 5.19
C VAL A 196 16.36 -9.33 4.84
N LEU A 197 17.59 -8.93 4.52
CA LEU A 197 18.68 -9.87 4.23
C LEU A 197 19.11 -10.66 5.47
N GLU A 198 19.13 -10.04 6.66
CA GLU A 198 19.33 -10.74 7.94
C GLU A 198 18.24 -11.79 8.20
N MET A 199 16.97 -11.42 8.06
CA MET A 199 15.85 -12.34 8.26
C MET A 199 15.89 -13.50 7.25
N ASN A 200 16.31 -13.25 6.00
CA ASN A 200 16.49 -14.30 5.01
C ASN A 200 17.64 -15.26 5.36
N ARG A 201 18.75 -14.76 5.91
CA ARG A 201 19.83 -15.62 6.47
C ARG A 201 19.35 -16.47 7.65
N ALA A 202 18.38 -15.96 8.42
CA ALA A 202 17.69 -16.71 9.47
C ALA A 202 16.55 -17.62 8.96
N GLY A 203 16.34 -17.73 7.64
CA GLY A 203 15.37 -18.65 7.03
C GLY A 203 13.98 -18.08 6.73
N ALA A 204 13.75 -16.76 6.87
CA ALA A 204 12.42 -16.16 6.67
C ALA A 204 11.90 -16.21 5.21
N GLY A 205 12.78 -16.36 4.22
CA GLY A 205 12.40 -16.59 2.81
C GLY A 205 11.66 -15.43 2.12
N ILE A 206 11.82 -14.20 2.60
CA ILE A 206 11.11 -13.01 2.12
C ILE A 206 11.72 -12.55 0.78
N ARG A 207 10.92 -12.49 -0.28
CA ARG A 207 11.40 -12.02 -1.58
C ARG A 207 11.56 -10.49 -1.58
N LEU A 208 12.81 -10.00 -1.61
CA LEU A 208 13.09 -8.56 -1.72
C LEU A 208 13.28 -8.15 -3.19
N LYS A 209 12.43 -7.22 -3.62
CA LYS A 209 12.37 -6.67 -4.97
C LYS A 209 12.47 -5.15 -4.89
N ILE A 210 13.48 -4.53 -5.50
CA ILE A 210 13.68 -3.07 -5.48
C ILE A 210 13.28 -2.49 -6.83
N ASN A 211 12.29 -1.61 -6.86
CA ASN A 211 11.85 -0.87 -8.04
C ASN A 211 12.57 0.48 -8.10
N CYS A 212 13.22 0.76 -9.24
CA CYS A 212 13.87 2.03 -9.55
C CYS A 212 13.25 2.61 -10.83
N VAL A 213 12.64 3.79 -10.76
CA VAL A 213 12.15 4.53 -11.94
C VAL A 213 13.32 5.28 -12.55
N VAL A 214 13.73 4.89 -13.75
CA VAL A 214 14.92 5.46 -14.40
C VAL A 214 14.55 6.65 -15.27
N MET A 215 15.18 7.79 -15.00
CA MET A 215 14.99 9.06 -15.66
C MET A 215 16.33 9.59 -16.20
N ARG A 216 16.36 9.87 -17.51
CA ARG A 216 17.54 10.40 -18.21
C ARG A 216 17.99 11.74 -17.62
N GLY A 217 19.28 11.88 -17.37
CA GLY A 217 19.88 13.07 -16.76
C GLY A 217 19.50 13.28 -15.29
N VAL A 218 19.02 12.25 -14.60
CA VAL A 218 18.65 12.30 -13.17
C VAL A 218 19.32 11.16 -12.39
N ASN A 219 19.01 9.91 -12.73
CA ASN A 219 19.51 8.70 -12.06
C ASN A 219 19.90 7.57 -13.04
N ASP A 220 19.86 7.83 -14.34
CA ASP A 220 20.30 6.93 -15.41
C ASP A 220 21.75 6.44 -15.25
N ARG A 221 22.65 7.29 -14.75
CA ARG A 221 24.03 6.91 -14.38
C ARG A 221 24.12 5.79 -13.32
N GLU A 222 23.05 5.55 -12.56
CA GLU A 222 23.03 4.60 -11.45
C GLU A 222 22.56 3.20 -11.85
N VAL A 223 22.15 2.99 -13.11
CA VAL A 223 21.76 1.66 -13.63
C VAL A 223 22.85 0.62 -13.36
N LEU A 224 24.11 0.93 -13.67
CA LEU A 224 25.23 0.00 -13.43
C LEU A 224 25.53 -0.22 -11.93
N PRO A 225 25.64 0.80 -11.07
CA PRO A 225 25.68 0.63 -9.61
C PRO A 225 24.56 -0.24 -9.02
N PHE A 226 23.33 -0.11 -9.54
CA PHE A 226 22.22 -0.97 -9.14
C PHE A 226 22.38 -2.43 -9.60
N VAL A 227 22.92 -2.68 -10.80
CA VAL A 227 23.28 -4.04 -11.23
C VAL A 227 24.36 -4.61 -10.31
N ASP A 228 25.40 -3.84 -10.00
CA ASP A 228 26.52 -4.24 -9.14
C ASP A 228 26.04 -4.66 -7.74
N LEU A 229 24.99 -4.00 -7.20
CA LEU A 229 24.38 -4.34 -5.92
C LEU A 229 23.82 -5.78 -5.87
N THR A 230 23.47 -6.36 -7.03
CA THR A 230 22.96 -7.75 -7.11
C THR A 230 24.07 -8.81 -7.13
N ARG A 231 25.34 -8.42 -7.16
CA ARG A 231 26.48 -9.34 -7.11
C ARG A 231 26.47 -10.20 -5.85
N ASP A 232 26.42 -9.54 -4.69
CA ASP A 232 26.59 -10.18 -3.37
C ASP A 232 25.27 -10.28 -2.57
N LYS A 233 24.18 -9.73 -3.09
CA LYS A 233 22.86 -9.70 -2.45
C LYS A 233 21.83 -10.41 -3.32
N ASP A 234 21.16 -11.44 -2.80
CA ASP A 234 19.97 -12.05 -3.43
C ASP A 234 18.78 -11.08 -3.32
N ILE A 235 18.76 -10.13 -4.25
CA ILE A 235 17.70 -9.15 -4.46
C ILE A 235 17.41 -9.06 -5.95
N GLU A 236 16.17 -8.71 -6.29
CA GLU A 236 15.78 -8.43 -7.67
C GLU A 236 15.64 -6.93 -7.86
N ILE A 237 16.55 -6.30 -8.62
CA ILE A 237 16.41 -4.90 -9.01
C ILE A 237 15.54 -4.81 -10.27
N ARG A 238 14.48 -4.01 -10.23
CA ARG A 238 13.62 -3.74 -11.38
C ARG A 238 13.72 -2.29 -11.81
N PHE A 239 14.29 -2.09 -13.00
CA PHE A 239 14.26 -0.81 -13.69
C PHE A 239 12.89 -0.62 -14.34
N ILE A 240 12.30 0.55 -14.12
CA ILE A 240 10.99 0.93 -14.66
C ILE A 240 11.21 2.08 -15.63
N GLU A 241 10.74 1.94 -16.87
CA GLU A 241 10.71 3.05 -17.82
C GLU A 241 9.84 4.18 -17.25
N TYR A 242 10.41 5.39 -17.17
CA TYR A 242 9.66 6.57 -16.73
C TYR A 242 8.48 6.83 -17.68
N MET A 243 7.26 6.65 -17.15
CA MET A 243 6.03 7.05 -17.81
C MET A 243 5.78 8.53 -17.53
N PRO A 244 5.83 9.42 -18.52
CA PRO A 244 5.23 10.73 -18.38
C PRO A 244 3.69 10.57 -18.31
N PHE A 245 3.02 11.45 -17.56
CA PHE A 245 1.55 11.60 -17.50
C PHE A 245 1.24 13.04 -17.05
N ASP A 246 0.02 13.55 -17.26
CA ASP A 246 -0.33 14.96 -16.97
C ASP A 246 0.14 15.44 -15.58
N GLY A 247 -0.13 14.63 -14.54
CA GLY A 247 0.26 14.91 -13.16
C GLY A 247 1.76 14.94 -12.86
N ASN A 248 2.66 14.63 -13.81
CA ASN A 248 4.11 14.66 -13.60
C ASN A 248 4.89 15.60 -14.53
N LYS A 249 4.20 16.55 -15.19
CA LYS A 249 4.78 17.52 -16.15
C LYS A 249 5.48 16.81 -17.31
N TRP A 250 4.66 16.11 -18.11
CA TRP A 250 5.02 15.27 -19.26
C TRP A 250 6.31 15.69 -19.99
N ASN A 251 7.34 14.84 -19.95
CA ASN A 251 8.60 15.10 -20.65
C ASN A 251 9.21 13.82 -21.22
N LYS A 252 8.94 13.55 -22.51
CA LYS A 252 9.51 12.42 -23.28
C LYS A 252 11.05 12.37 -23.24
N ARG A 253 11.75 13.51 -23.12
CA ARG A 253 13.23 13.54 -23.07
C ARG A 253 13.82 12.90 -21.81
N LYS A 254 13.04 12.74 -20.75
CA LYS A 254 13.44 12.01 -19.53
C LYS A 254 13.29 10.50 -19.63
N MET A 255 12.61 9.99 -20.67
CA MET A 255 12.47 8.56 -20.86
C MET A 255 13.81 7.94 -21.26
N LEU A 256 14.14 6.83 -20.62
CA LEU A 256 15.20 5.91 -21.01
C LEU A 256 14.54 4.57 -21.31
N SER A 257 14.75 4.04 -22.50
CA SER A 257 14.10 2.81 -22.96
C SER A 257 14.74 1.56 -22.36
N TYR A 258 13.98 0.46 -22.33
CA TYR A 258 14.49 -0.85 -21.98
C TYR A 258 15.70 -1.28 -22.80
N ASP A 259 15.69 -1.05 -24.12
CA ASP A 259 16.80 -1.48 -24.99
C ASP A 259 18.07 -0.67 -24.68
N GLU A 260 17.97 0.65 -24.50
CA GLU A 260 19.09 1.48 -24.01
C GLU A 260 19.63 1.02 -22.66
N MET A 261 18.74 0.71 -21.69
CA MET A 261 19.17 0.21 -20.38
C MET A 261 19.84 -1.15 -20.47
N LEU A 262 19.32 -2.05 -21.31
CA LEU A 262 19.88 -3.38 -21.53
C LEU A 262 21.25 -3.31 -22.20
N ASP A 263 21.42 -2.45 -23.19
CA ASP A 263 22.68 -2.30 -23.92
C ASP A 263 23.78 -1.67 -23.06
N MET A 264 23.45 -0.64 -22.24
CA MET A 264 24.38 -0.12 -21.22
C MET A 264 24.88 -1.23 -20.28
N ILE A 265 23.99 -2.14 -19.86
CA ILE A 265 24.35 -3.24 -18.97
C ILE A 265 25.19 -4.29 -19.70
N ARG A 266 24.85 -4.64 -20.94
CA ARG A 266 25.60 -5.60 -21.77
C ARG A 266 27.03 -5.14 -22.08
N VAL A 267 27.27 -3.84 -22.25
CA VAL A 267 28.62 -3.29 -22.45
C VAL A 267 29.54 -3.64 -21.26
N LYS A 268 29.04 -3.63 -20.02
CA LYS A 268 29.80 -4.04 -18.83
C LYS A 268 29.70 -5.53 -18.54
N TYR A 269 28.57 -6.15 -18.86
CA TYR A 269 28.22 -7.54 -18.55
C TYR A 269 27.75 -8.29 -19.80
N PRO A 270 28.67 -8.63 -20.74
CA PRO A 270 28.31 -9.29 -22.00
C PRO A 270 27.76 -10.71 -21.81
N THR A 271 27.97 -11.32 -20.63
CA THR A 271 27.44 -12.62 -20.24
C THR A 271 26.01 -12.59 -19.70
N LEU A 272 25.33 -11.43 -19.70
CA LEU A 272 23.97 -11.27 -19.20
C LEU A 272 22.98 -12.21 -19.94
N GLN A 273 22.32 -13.10 -19.20
CA GLN A 273 21.38 -14.10 -19.73
C GLN A 273 19.94 -13.78 -19.33
N LYS A 274 19.01 -13.97 -20.27
CA LYS A 274 17.58 -13.81 -19.99
C LYS A 274 17.07 -15.00 -19.18
N VAL A 275 16.27 -14.74 -18.16
CA VAL A 275 15.53 -15.77 -17.41
C VAL A 275 14.23 -16.08 -18.17
N GLN A 276 13.75 -17.31 -18.07
CA GLN A 276 12.47 -17.70 -18.66
C GLN A 276 11.31 -16.90 -18.04
N ASP A 277 10.55 -16.18 -18.86
CA ASP A 277 9.38 -15.42 -18.40
C ASP A 277 8.22 -16.37 -18.03
N HIS A 278 7.47 -16.05 -16.98
CA HIS A 278 6.19 -16.69 -16.66
C HIS A 278 5.00 -15.98 -17.33
N LYS A 279 3.87 -16.69 -17.46
CA LYS A 279 2.65 -16.27 -18.19
C LYS A 279 2.22 -14.82 -17.92
N ASN A 280 2.25 -14.37 -16.67
CA ASN A 280 1.71 -13.09 -16.22
C ASN A 280 2.80 -12.11 -15.72
N ASP A 281 4.07 -12.37 -16.04
CA ASP A 281 5.17 -11.51 -15.61
C ASP A 281 5.10 -10.13 -16.28
N THR A 282 5.32 -9.08 -15.48
CA THR A 282 5.34 -7.69 -15.96
C THR A 282 6.74 -7.10 -16.04
N SER A 283 7.75 -7.90 -15.73
CA SER A 283 9.16 -7.55 -15.83
C SER A 283 9.90 -8.62 -16.60
N LYS A 284 10.61 -8.24 -17.67
CA LYS A 284 11.52 -9.15 -18.37
C LYS A 284 12.73 -9.36 -17.47
N THR A 285 12.96 -10.59 -17.01
CA THR A 285 14.00 -10.86 -16.00
C THR A 285 15.27 -11.38 -16.65
N TRP A 286 16.42 -10.93 -16.14
CA TRP A 286 17.77 -11.30 -16.58
C TRP A 286 18.65 -11.57 -15.36
N HIS A 287 19.72 -12.33 -15.55
CA HIS A 287 20.76 -12.54 -14.53
C HIS A 287 22.15 -12.41 -15.15
N VAL A 288 23.12 -11.96 -14.35
CA VAL A 288 24.55 -12.04 -14.69
C VAL A 288 25.09 -13.32 -14.07
N PRO A 289 25.69 -14.25 -14.84
CA PRO A 289 26.27 -15.46 -14.29
C PRO A 289 27.28 -15.16 -13.17
N GLY A 290 27.13 -15.84 -12.04
CA GLY A 290 27.95 -15.64 -10.83
C GLY A 290 27.48 -14.54 -9.88
N PHE A 291 26.39 -13.82 -10.19
CA PHE A 291 25.76 -12.89 -9.24
C PHE A 291 24.68 -13.61 -8.42
N ALA A 292 24.50 -13.21 -7.16
CA ALA A 292 23.49 -13.79 -6.27
C ALA A 292 22.05 -13.37 -6.64
N GLY A 293 21.87 -12.11 -7.04
CA GLY A 293 20.57 -11.52 -7.36
C GLY A 293 20.24 -11.49 -8.85
N ARG A 294 19.19 -10.75 -9.20
CA ARG A 294 18.64 -10.65 -10.56
C ARG A 294 18.29 -9.21 -10.93
N ILE A 295 18.15 -8.96 -12.22
CA ILE A 295 17.65 -7.69 -12.73
C ILE A 295 16.39 -7.91 -13.56
N GLY A 296 15.47 -6.95 -13.55
CA GLY A 296 14.24 -6.99 -14.32
C GLY A 296 13.92 -5.65 -14.95
N PHE A 297 13.19 -5.68 -16.06
CA PHE A 297 12.79 -4.47 -16.77
C PHE A 297 11.28 -4.40 -16.92
N ILE A 298 10.65 -3.40 -16.31
CA ILE A 298 9.22 -3.10 -16.47
C ILE A 298 9.09 -2.13 -17.64
N THR A 299 8.84 -2.70 -18.82
CA THR A 299 8.62 -1.98 -20.08
C THR A 299 7.23 -1.38 -20.13
N SER A 300 7.05 -0.30 -19.38
CA SER A 300 5.76 0.38 -19.22
C SER A 300 5.32 1.13 -20.49
N MET A 301 6.25 1.51 -21.36
CA MET A 301 5.98 2.31 -22.56
C MET A 301 6.38 1.61 -23.86
N THR A 302 7.55 0.96 -23.93
CA THR A 302 8.07 0.39 -25.19
C THR A 302 7.39 -0.94 -25.55
N HIS A 303 7.25 -1.84 -24.58
CA HIS A 303 6.80 -3.21 -24.78
C HIS A 303 5.74 -3.58 -23.73
N ASN A 304 4.49 -3.18 -23.98
CA ASN A 304 3.40 -3.40 -23.03
C ASN A 304 3.15 -4.89 -22.74
N PHE A 305 2.78 -5.20 -21.50
CA PHE A 305 2.45 -6.54 -21.00
C PHE A 305 0.92 -6.73 -20.80
N CYS A 306 0.09 -5.92 -21.47
CA CYS A 306 -1.35 -5.93 -21.20
C CYS A 306 -2.04 -7.23 -21.60
N GLY A 307 -1.57 -7.90 -22.66
CA GLY A 307 -2.14 -9.16 -23.15
C GLY A 307 -2.16 -10.28 -22.10
N THR A 308 -1.34 -10.20 -21.05
CA THR A 308 -1.29 -11.17 -19.95
C THR A 308 -1.58 -10.56 -18.58
N CYS A 309 -2.12 -9.33 -18.52
CA CYS A 309 -2.32 -8.60 -17.27
C CYS A 309 -3.47 -9.19 -16.43
N ASN A 310 -3.12 -9.97 -15.41
CA ASN A 310 -4.01 -10.53 -14.39
C ASN A 310 -4.45 -9.54 -13.29
N ARG A 311 -3.92 -8.31 -13.28
CA ARG A 311 -4.03 -7.40 -12.13
C ARG A 311 -5.36 -6.67 -12.04
N LEU A 312 -5.91 -6.61 -10.83
CA LEU A 312 -7.00 -5.73 -10.37
C LEU A 312 -6.49 -4.83 -9.23
N ARG A 313 -7.17 -3.71 -8.98
CA ARG A 313 -6.78 -2.73 -7.95
C ARG A 313 -7.99 -2.21 -7.19
N ILE A 314 -7.82 -1.97 -5.89
CA ILE A 314 -8.75 -1.23 -5.04
C ILE A 314 -8.01 -0.01 -4.51
N THR A 315 -8.60 1.18 -4.66
CA THR A 315 -8.09 2.46 -4.16
C THR A 315 -8.38 2.64 -2.66
N GLY A 316 -7.84 3.69 -2.02
CA GLY A 316 -7.99 3.88 -0.57
C GLY A 316 -9.42 4.17 -0.13
N ASP A 317 -10.20 4.76 -1.03
CA ASP A 317 -11.64 5.03 -0.95
C ASP A 317 -12.50 3.86 -1.46
N GLY A 318 -11.90 2.71 -1.78
CA GLY A 318 -12.61 1.48 -2.12
C GLY A 318 -13.24 1.42 -3.51
N ASN A 319 -12.73 2.20 -4.46
CA ASN A 319 -13.08 2.08 -5.87
C ASN A 319 -12.27 0.95 -6.55
N LEU A 320 -12.97 0.10 -7.32
CA LEU A 320 -12.37 -0.95 -8.16
C LEU A 320 -11.83 -0.34 -9.46
N LYS A 321 -10.56 -0.62 -9.74
CA LYS A 321 -9.85 -0.29 -10.98
C LYS A 321 -9.31 -1.54 -11.66
N VAL A 322 -9.88 -1.88 -12.83
CA VAL A 322 -9.42 -3.00 -13.66
C VAL A 322 -8.21 -2.67 -14.54
N CYS A 323 -7.90 -1.38 -14.70
CA CYS A 323 -6.72 -0.88 -15.41
C CYS A 323 -6.07 0.26 -14.60
N LEU A 324 -4.80 0.56 -14.87
CA LEU A 324 -4.15 1.77 -14.33
C LEU A 324 -4.58 3.05 -15.05
N PHE A 325 -4.92 2.95 -16.34
CA PHE A 325 -5.27 4.08 -17.20
C PHE A 325 -6.68 3.90 -17.76
N GLY A 326 -7.69 4.19 -16.93
CA GLY A 326 -9.08 4.16 -17.34
C GLY A 326 -9.96 4.88 -16.34
N ASP A 327 -10.95 5.63 -16.86
CA ASP A 327 -11.86 6.48 -16.10
C ASP A 327 -12.98 5.70 -15.39
N ALA A 328 -13.19 4.43 -15.78
CA ALA A 328 -14.22 3.57 -15.20
C ALA A 328 -13.77 3.02 -13.84
N GLU A 329 -14.27 3.65 -12.78
CA GLU A 329 -14.20 3.22 -11.39
C GLU A 329 -15.59 2.76 -10.91
N VAL A 330 -15.65 1.78 -10.00
CA VAL A 330 -16.89 1.40 -9.32
C VAL A 330 -16.66 1.27 -7.83
N SER A 331 -17.49 1.93 -7.01
CA SER A 331 -17.33 1.98 -5.56
C SER A 331 -17.82 0.69 -4.92
N LEU A 332 -16.89 -0.18 -4.53
CA LEU A 332 -17.20 -1.39 -3.74
C LEU A 332 -17.48 -1.03 -2.28
N ARG A 333 -16.86 0.05 -1.78
CA ARG A 333 -17.08 0.61 -0.43
C ARG A 333 -18.55 0.92 -0.20
N ASP A 334 -19.18 1.64 -1.13
CA ASP A 334 -20.54 2.15 -0.90
C ASP A 334 -21.57 1.02 -0.95
N ILE A 335 -21.40 0.03 -1.84
CA ILE A 335 -22.20 -1.20 -1.88
C ILE A 335 -22.08 -1.96 -0.55
N LEU A 336 -20.86 -2.19 -0.07
CA LEU A 336 -20.60 -2.89 1.18
C LEU A 336 -21.26 -2.17 2.38
N ARG A 337 -21.22 -0.84 2.41
CA ARG A 337 -21.79 -0.01 3.49
C ARG A 337 -23.30 0.13 3.47
N GLN A 338 -24.01 -0.22 2.39
CA GLN A 338 -25.48 -0.23 2.39
C GLN A 338 -26.04 -1.07 3.54
N SER A 339 -25.37 -2.19 3.84
CA SER A 339 -25.65 -3.10 4.96
C SER A 339 -25.55 -2.47 6.35
N ASN A 340 -24.81 -1.38 6.47
CA ASN A 340 -24.50 -0.66 7.70
C ASN A 340 -25.06 0.78 7.64
N GLY A 341 -26.19 0.97 6.93
CA GLY A 341 -26.85 2.28 6.81
C GLY A 341 -26.05 3.36 6.08
N GLY A 342 -25.02 2.97 5.31
CA GLY A 342 -24.09 3.90 4.65
C GLY A 342 -22.92 4.37 5.54
N GLU A 343 -22.81 3.86 6.77
CA GLU A 343 -21.72 4.19 7.70
C GLU A 343 -20.52 3.22 7.56
N PRO A 344 -19.28 3.66 7.87
CA PRO A 344 -18.11 2.80 7.89
C PRO A 344 -18.28 1.59 8.83
N ILE A 345 -17.86 0.41 8.39
CA ILE A 345 -17.96 -0.82 9.18
C ILE A 345 -16.76 -0.89 10.12
N ASP A 346 -17.01 -0.80 11.43
CA ASP A 346 -16.01 -0.97 12.48
C ASP A 346 -15.91 -2.45 12.93
N GLU A 347 -15.02 -2.73 13.89
CA GLU A 347 -14.80 -4.09 14.40
C GLU A 347 -16.06 -4.67 15.09
N ALA A 348 -16.91 -3.84 15.69
CA ALA A 348 -18.12 -4.29 16.38
C ALA A 348 -19.23 -4.66 15.37
N ALA A 349 -19.44 -3.82 14.36
CA ALA A 349 -20.33 -4.11 13.24
C ALA A 349 -19.86 -5.34 12.45
N TYR A 350 -18.55 -5.48 12.23
CA TYR A 350 -17.97 -6.63 11.55
C TYR A 350 -18.15 -7.94 12.32
N GLU A 351 -17.89 -7.97 13.63
CA GLU A 351 -18.10 -9.18 14.43
C GLU A 351 -19.59 -9.52 14.54
N ALA A 352 -20.49 -8.53 14.60
CA ALA A 352 -21.94 -8.75 14.53
C ALA A 352 -22.37 -9.38 13.19
N MET A 353 -21.91 -8.84 12.05
CA MET A 353 -22.16 -9.42 10.71
C MET A 353 -21.63 -10.86 10.62
N LYS A 354 -20.43 -11.11 11.14
CA LYS A 354 -19.80 -12.43 11.19
C LYS A 354 -20.58 -13.41 12.08
N GLN A 355 -21.10 -12.98 13.22
CA GLN A 355 -21.93 -13.83 14.08
C GLN A 355 -23.24 -14.21 13.38
N ILE A 356 -23.92 -13.26 12.71
CA ILE A 356 -25.14 -13.52 11.93
C ILE A 356 -24.89 -14.59 10.85
N GLU A 357 -23.78 -14.51 10.11
CA GLU A 357 -23.41 -15.53 9.11
C GLU A 357 -23.06 -16.89 9.75
N MET A 358 -22.50 -16.92 10.97
CA MET A 358 -22.24 -18.17 11.70
C MET A 358 -23.51 -18.83 12.21
N ASP A 359 -24.42 -18.07 12.82
CA ASP A 359 -25.73 -18.55 13.28
C ASP A 359 -26.56 -19.09 12.10
N ARG A 360 -26.47 -18.40 10.96
CA ARG A 360 -27.10 -18.81 9.71
C ARG A 360 -26.55 -20.12 9.16
N ARG A 361 -25.24 -20.33 9.19
CA ARG A 361 -24.61 -21.62 8.83
C ARG A 361 -24.98 -22.77 9.77
N GLN A 362 -25.35 -22.45 11.00
CA GLN A 362 -25.86 -23.42 11.99
C GLN A 362 -27.38 -23.66 11.85
N GLY A 363 -28.05 -23.02 10.87
CA GLY A 363 -29.47 -23.22 10.59
C GLY A 363 -30.42 -22.48 11.53
N LEU A 364 -29.93 -21.50 12.29
CA LEU A 364 -30.72 -20.75 13.28
C LEU A 364 -31.53 -19.58 12.68
N THR A 365 -31.38 -19.29 11.37
CA THR A 365 -32.06 -18.20 10.65
C THR A 365 -32.49 -18.60 9.25
N SER A 366 -33.50 -17.93 8.67
CA SER A 366 -34.11 -18.28 7.37
C SER A 366 -33.16 -18.28 6.16
N PRO A 367 -33.53 -18.99 5.06
CA PRO A 367 -32.60 -19.29 3.96
C PRO A 367 -32.36 -18.16 2.95
N ASP A 368 -33.19 -17.12 2.90
CA ASP A 368 -33.42 -16.30 1.68
C ASP A 368 -32.41 -15.18 1.37
N THR A 369 -31.12 -15.38 1.64
CA THR A 369 -30.04 -14.38 1.42
C THR A 369 -28.82 -15.03 0.72
N PRO A 370 -27.98 -14.32 -0.05
CA PRO A 370 -26.78 -14.95 -0.64
C PRO A 370 -25.84 -15.56 0.43
N LEU A 371 -25.05 -16.59 0.06
CA LEU A 371 -23.96 -17.06 0.92
C LEU A 371 -22.81 -16.05 0.85
N GLY A 372 -22.26 -15.63 1.99
CA GLY A 372 -21.12 -14.73 1.95
C GLY A 372 -20.77 -14.04 3.26
N MET A 373 -19.48 -13.69 3.40
CA MET A 373 -18.99 -12.92 4.56
C MET A 373 -19.27 -11.42 4.40
N ALA A 374 -19.56 -10.97 3.17
CA ALA A 374 -19.99 -9.61 2.88
C ALA A 374 -21.50 -9.58 2.65
N PRO A 375 -22.26 -8.73 3.35
CA PRO A 375 -23.62 -8.42 2.91
C PRO A 375 -23.56 -7.82 1.50
N ASN A 376 -24.56 -8.14 0.68
CA ASN A 376 -24.62 -7.85 -0.76
C ASN A 376 -23.52 -8.55 -1.62
N GLU A 377 -22.96 -9.69 -1.18
CA GLU A 377 -21.93 -10.43 -1.94
C GLU A 377 -22.33 -10.72 -3.41
N ALA A 378 -23.59 -11.10 -3.69
CA ALA A 378 -24.04 -11.33 -5.06
C ALA A 378 -23.97 -10.08 -5.97
N GLU A 379 -24.31 -8.90 -5.42
CA GLU A 379 -24.24 -7.61 -6.14
C GLU A 379 -22.77 -7.22 -6.38
N LEU A 380 -21.92 -7.36 -5.34
CA LEU A 380 -20.47 -7.14 -5.46
C LEU A 380 -19.86 -8.04 -6.54
N LEU A 381 -20.21 -9.33 -6.57
CA LEU A 381 -19.69 -10.30 -7.54
C LEU A 381 -20.11 -9.98 -8.98
N ASP A 382 -21.37 -9.59 -9.21
CA ASP A 382 -21.84 -9.18 -10.55
C ASP A 382 -21.14 -7.89 -11.01
N ILE A 383 -21.04 -6.90 -10.14
CA ILE A 383 -20.35 -5.62 -10.44
C ILE A 383 -18.86 -5.83 -10.71
N ILE A 384 -18.17 -6.67 -9.94
CA ILE A 384 -16.79 -7.08 -10.20
C ILE A 384 -16.71 -7.77 -11.57
N GLY A 385 -17.61 -8.72 -11.85
CA GLY A 385 -17.65 -9.44 -13.12
C GLY A 385 -17.88 -8.54 -14.33
N LEU A 386 -18.80 -7.58 -14.24
CA LEU A 386 -19.05 -6.58 -15.26
C LEU A 386 -17.85 -5.66 -15.48
N ALA A 387 -17.18 -5.22 -14.42
CA ALA A 387 -15.96 -4.42 -14.51
C ALA A 387 -14.82 -5.21 -15.16
N VAL A 388 -14.61 -6.47 -14.76
CA VAL A 388 -13.61 -7.39 -15.32
C VAL A 388 -13.84 -7.63 -16.81
N LYS A 389 -15.08 -7.95 -17.22
CA LYS A 389 -15.44 -8.16 -18.63
C LYS A 389 -15.21 -6.92 -19.52
N ARG A 390 -15.23 -5.70 -18.94
CA ARG A 390 -14.92 -4.43 -19.63
C ARG A 390 -13.42 -4.12 -19.73
N LYS A 391 -12.52 -4.95 -19.19
CA LYS A 391 -11.08 -4.72 -19.21
C LYS A 391 -10.50 -4.85 -20.62
N LYS A 392 -10.01 -3.72 -21.18
CA LYS A 392 -9.42 -3.65 -22.53
C LYS A 392 -8.20 -4.59 -22.69
N ALA A 393 -7.95 -5.05 -23.91
CA ALA A 393 -6.79 -5.88 -24.25
C ALA A 393 -5.45 -5.17 -23.97
N LYS A 394 -5.36 -3.88 -24.31
CA LYS A 394 -4.18 -3.01 -24.11
C LYS A 394 -4.59 -1.61 -23.66
N HIS A 395 -3.69 -0.92 -22.95
CA HIS A 395 -3.86 0.51 -22.69
C HIS A 395 -3.65 1.32 -23.99
N ALA A 396 -4.04 2.59 -23.97
CA ALA A 396 -3.82 3.50 -25.09
C ALA A 396 -2.32 3.68 -25.40
N GLY A 397 -1.99 4.04 -26.64
CA GLY A 397 -0.59 4.29 -27.04
C GLY A 397 -0.02 5.57 -26.39
N ILE A 398 1.31 5.75 -26.44
CA ILE A 398 2.00 6.90 -25.83
C ILE A 398 1.40 8.26 -26.20
N GLY A 399 0.96 8.46 -27.45
CA GLY A 399 0.34 9.72 -27.89
C GLY A 399 -1.10 9.95 -27.42
N GLN A 400 -1.76 8.92 -26.87
CA GLN A 400 -3.11 9.02 -26.31
C GLN A 400 -3.09 9.09 -24.77
N LEU A 401 -2.13 8.41 -24.13
CA LEU A 401 -1.92 8.50 -22.67
C LEU A 401 -1.61 9.93 -22.19
N GLU A 402 -1.05 10.77 -23.07
CA GLU A 402 -0.75 12.19 -22.82
C GLU A 402 -1.99 13.02 -22.48
N HIS A 403 -3.20 12.59 -22.86
CA HIS A 403 -4.45 13.32 -22.62
C HIS A 403 -5.51 12.51 -21.88
N MET A 404 -5.14 11.33 -21.36
CA MET A 404 -6.03 10.52 -20.54
C MET A 404 -5.98 10.99 -19.09
N LYS A 405 -7.14 11.37 -18.55
CA LYS A 405 -7.29 11.60 -17.11
C LYS A 405 -6.96 10.31 -16.37
N ASN A 406 -5.87 10.34 -15.61
CA ASN A 406 -5.52 9.24 -14.72
C ASN A 406 -5.72 9.74 -13.30
N ARG A 407 -6.74 9.24 -12.59
CA ARG A 407 -6.85 9.41 -11.14
C ARG A 407 -5.82 8.47 -10.48
N PRO A 408 -4.73 8.99 -9.89
CA PRO A 408 -3.78 8.16 -9.14
C PRO A 408 -4.47 7.34 -8.03
N MET A 409 -3.80 6.29 -7.54
CA MET A 409 -4.34 5.41 -6.46
C MET A 409 -4.49 6.11 -5.09
N ILE A 410 -4.07 7.37 -5.02
CA ILE A 410 -4.22 8.33 -3.93
C ILE A 410 -4.99 9.48 -4.56
N LEU A 411 -6.05 10.01 -3.94
CA LEU A 411 -6.71 11.22 -4.41
C LEU A 411 -5.68 12.36 -4.47
N ILE A 412 -5.35 12.79 -5.68
CA ILE A 412 -4.67 14.06 -5.93
C ILE A 412 -5.74 14.96 -6.52
N ASP A 413 -6.51 15.59 -5.64
CA ASP A 413 -7.56 16.51 -6.07
C ASP A 413 -6.94 17.63 -6.90
N PRO A 414 -7.50 17.94 -8.08
CA PRO A 414 -7.05 19.10 -8.83
C PRO A 414 -7.34 20.34 -8.00
N VAL A 415 -6.32 21.19 -7.82
CA VAL A 415 -6.53 22.54 -7.27
C VAL A 415 -7.62 23.20 -8.10
N ALA A 416 -8.72 23.58 -7.46
CA ALA A 416 -9.88 24.14 -8.13
C ALA A 416 -9.51 25.48 -8.80
N SER A 417 -9.15 25.40 -10.07
CA SER A 417 -8.97 26.54 -10.96
C SER A 417 -10.33 27.08 -11.36
N THR A 418 -10.93 27.86 -10.46
CA THR A 418 -12.03 28.78 -10.78
C THR A 418 -11.55 29.79 -11.82
N LEU A 419 -12.47 30.33 -12.64
CA LEU A 419 -12.27 31.30 -13.76
C LEU A 419 -11.75 30.63 -15.06
N HIS A 420 -12.34 30.75 -16.26
CA HIS A 420 -13.57 31.36 -16.81
C HIS A 420 -14.11 30.42 -17.94
N GLY A 421 -15.30 30.54 -18.55
CA GLY A 421 -16.40 31.52 -18.46
C GLY A 421 -16.80 32.06 -19.85
N ALA A 422 -18.02 31.76 -20.34
CA ALA A 422 -18.47 32.10 -21.71
C ALA A 422 -19.93 32.62 -21.76
N MET A 423 -20.14 33.81 -22.33
CA MET A 423 -21.46 34.32 -22.76
C MET A 423 -21.66 34.13 -24.27
N PRO A 424 -22.89 33.84 -24.73
CA PRO A 424 -23.35 34.13 -26.09
C PRO A 424 -24.26 35.39 -26.13
N PRO A 425 -24.43 36.06 -27.29
CA PRO A 425 -24.93 37.43 -27.35
C PRO A 425 -26.44 37.60 -27.68
N ARG A 426 -26.97 38.76 -27.25
CA ARG A 426 -28.11 39.55 -27.79
C ARG A 426 -29.37 38.82 -28.31
N MET A 427 -30.50 39.10 -27.64
CA MET A 427 -31.65 39.70 -28.35
C MET A 427 -32.42 40.67 -27.44
N ARG A 428 -33.26 41.54 -28.03
CA ARG A 428 -33.94 42.68 -27.36
C ARG A 428 -35.39 42.35 -26.99
N HIS A 429 -35.93 43.24 -26.13
CA HIS A 429 -37.34 43.67 -25.99
C HIS A 429 -38.24 43.06 -24.90
N LEU A 430 -38.51 43.93 -23.92
CA LEU A 430 -39.84 44.40 -23.46
C LEU A 430 -40.66 43.62 -22.42
N THR A 431 -41.22 44.43 -21.50
CA THR A 431 -42.34 44.15 -20.55
C THR A 431 -42.09 43.11 -19.44
N SER A 432 -42.72 43.18 -18.26
CA SER A 432 -43.37 44.28 -17.53
C SER A 432 -43.73 43.77 -16.12
N THR A 433 -43.62 44.59 -15.06
CA THR A 433 -44.27 44.41 -13.73
C THR A 433 -43.91 43.12 -12.94
N ARG A 434 -44.04 43.01 -11.60
CA ARG A 434 -44.39 43.95 -10.52
C ARG A 434 -43.72 43.49 -9.21
N LEU A 435 -43.39 44.46 -8.36
CA LEU A 435 -43.39 44.43 -6.88
C LEU A 435 -43.55 43.08 -6.14
N PHE A 436 -42.66 42.82 -5.17
CA PHE A 436 -43.11 42.66 -3.78
C PHE A 436 -42.01 43.13 -2.81
N SER A 437 -42.39 43.95 -1.83
CA SER A 437 -41.51 44.42 -0.76
C SER A 437 -41.66 43.56 0.48
N TYR A 438 -40.58 43.39 1.26
CA TYR A 438 -40.73 43.29 2.70
C TYR A 438 -39.71 44.19 3.40
N SER A 439 -40.23 45.11 4.21
CA SER A 439 -39.48 46.11 4.95
C SER A 439 -39.48 45.77 6.43
N TYR A 440 -38.35 45.93 7.12
CA TYR A 440 -38.37 46.24 8.56
C TYR A 440 -37.31 47.28 8.93
N GLN A 441 -37.58 48.01 10.02
CA GLN A 441 -37.23 49.43 10.11
C GLN A 441 -35.90 49.76 10.80
N ARG A 442 -35.35 50.91 10.41
CA ARG A 442 -34.34 51.69 11.14
C ARG A 442 -34.77 52.01 12.58
N ARG A 443 -33.79 52.25 13.46
CA ARG A 443 -33.74 53.49 14.25
C ARG A 443 -32.38 54.19 14.11
N LEU A 444 -32.41 55.51 14.17
CA LEU A 444 -31.32 56.48 14.04
C LEU A 444 -31.17 57.25 15.36
N PHE A 445 -30.00 57.82 15.63
CA PHE A 445 -29.71 59.19 16.13
C PHE A 445 -28.18 59.40 15.96
N ALA A 446 -27.65 60.35 15.18
CA ALA A 446 -27.56 61.82 15.36
C ALA A 446 -26.57 62.24 16.48
N SER A 447 -25.71 63.27 16.37
CA SER A 447 -25.14 64.05 15.23
C SER A 447 -23.93 64.92 15.71
N THR A 448 -23.10 65.37 14.77
CA THR A 448 -21.83 66.19 14.84
C THR A 448 -21.96 67.58 15.54
N PRO A 449 -20.89 68.43 15.79
CA PRO A 449 -19.61 68.60 15.01
C PRO A 449 -18.28 69.14 15.65
N ARG A 450 -17.18 69.06 14.84
CA ARG A 450 -15.92 69.89 14.79
C ARG A 450 -14.92 69.83 15.98
N HIS A 451 -13.60 70.03 15.82
CA HIS A 451 -12.84 70.79 14.79
C HIS A 451 -11.55 70.08 14.28
N GLN A 452 -11.03 70.62 13.16
CA GLN A 452 -9.94 70.15 12.26
C GLN A 452 -8.58 69.74 12.88
N SER A 453 -7.96 68.73 12.28
CA SER A 453 -6.56 68.79 11.82
C SER A 453 -6.37 67.97 10.53
N THR A 454 -5.43 68.37 9.68
CA THR A 454 -5.02 67.67 8.44
C THR A 454 -4.17 66.45 8.75
N ASP A 455 -4.30 65.36 7.97
CA ASP A 455 -3.20 64.51 7.44
C ASP A 455 -3.75 63.26 6.70
N ASP A 456 -2.86 62.59 5.96
CA ASP A 456 -3.14 61.65 4.85
C ASP A 456 -3.89 60.33 5.18
N ASP A 457 -4.51 59.76 4.14
CA ASP A 457 -5.28 58.51 4.14
C ASP A 457 -4.51 57.27 4.64
N ALA A 458 -4.71 56.93 5.92
CA ALA A 458 -4.19 55.71 6.55
C ALA A 458 -4.91 54.44 6.06
N LYS A 459 -4.41 53.85 4.97
CA LYS A 459 -4.89 52.55 4.44
C LYS A 459 -4.51 51.39 5.40
N ALA A 460 -5.49 50.57 5.78
CA ALA A 460 -5.28 49.41 6.66
C ALA A 460 -4.20 48.44 6.13
N PRO A 461 -3.42 47.78 7.01
CA PRO A 461 -2.24 47.01 6.61
C PRO A 461 -2.59 45.77 5.77
N LYS A 462 -2.38 45.88 4.45
CA LYS A 462 -2.60 44.79 3.48
C LYS A 462 -1.51 43.73 3.61
N LEU A 463 -1.89 42.48 3.85
CA LEU A 463 -0.94 41.37 3.96
C LEU A 463 -0.27 41.10 2.60
N THR A 464 1.03 41.40 2.50
CA THR A 464 1.81 41.32 1.25
C THR A 464 1.82 39.97 0.55
N HIS A 465 1.45 38.89 1.24
CA HIS A 465 1.47 37.51 0.76
C HIS A 465 0.07 36.98 0.42
N VAL A 466 -0.96 37.83 0.43
CA VAL A 466 -2.36 37.45 0.22
C VAL A 466 -2.94 38.29 -0.93
N SER A 467 -3.55 37.64 -1.92
CA SER A 467 -4.27 38.32 -2.99
C SER A 467 -5.54 39.00 -2.48
N GLU A 468 -6.18 39.85 -3.30
CA GLU A 468 -7.48 40.44 -2.98
C GLU A 468 -8.62 39.39 -2.89
N THR A 469 -8.37 38.19 -3.41
CA THR A 469 -9.25 37.01 -3.30
C THR A 469 -8.91 36.08 -2.13
N GLY A 470 -7.94 36.44 -1.27
CA GLY A 470 -7.55 35.62 -0.12
C GLY A 470 -6.53 34.51 -0.40
N ALA A 471 -6.05 34.37 -1.64
CA ALA A 471 -5.09 33.34 -2.03
C ALA A 471 -3.66 33.71 -1.59
N ALA A 472 -2.99 32.78 -0.90
CA ALA A 472 -1.61 32.97 -0.46
C ALA A 472 -0.62 32.78 -1.60
N HIS A 473 0.40 33.65 -1.69
CA HIS A 473 1.48 33.54 -2.66
C HIS A 473 2.85 33.85 -2.03
N MET A 474 3.90 33.22 -2.55
CA MET A 474 5.27 33.49 -2.12
C MET A 474 5.70 34.89 -2.56
N VAL A 475 6.34 35.61 -1.63
CA VAL A 475 6.98 36.91 -1.88
C VAL A 475 8.42 36.88 -1.41
N GLY A 476 9.29 37.63 -2.09
CA GLY A 476 10.70 37.76 -1.72
C GLY A 476 10.87 38.24 -0.28
N ILE A 477 11.75 37.57 0.47
CA ILE A 477 12.06 37.91 1.87
C ILE A 477 13.39 38.65 2.04
N ALA A 478 14.18 38.82 0.97
CA ALA A 478 15.53 39.39 1.02
C ALA A 478 15.61 40.83 1.57
N SER A 479 14.52 41.60 1.46
CA SER A 479 14.41 42.97 1.97
C SER A 479 13.59 43.10 3.27
N LYS A 480 13.12 41.98 3.85
CA LYS A 480 12.30 42.03 5.08
C LYS A 480 13.21 42.07 6.31
N ALA A 481 12.96 43.03 7.19
CA ALA A 481 13.65 43.12 8.47
C ALA A 481 13.45 41.83 9.30
N VAL A 482 14.51 41.36 9.95
CA VAL A 482 14.47 40.17 10.81
C VAL A 482 13.64 40.50 12.05
N THR A 483 12.50 39.81 12.23
CA THR A 483 11.63 39.98 13.40
C THR A 483 11.69 38.76 14.31
N SER A 484 11.92 38.99 15.61
CA SER A 484 11.75 37.97 16.65
C SER A 484 10.29 37.93 17.13
N ARG A 485 9.80 36.72 17.45
CA ARG A 485 8.52 36.47 18.12
C ARG A 485 8.74 35.41 19.19
N ILE A 486 8.29 35.69 20.42
CA ILE A 486 8.27 34.71 21.51
C ILE A 486 6.83 34.21 21.63
N ALA A 487 6.64 32.90 21.64
CA ALA A 487 5.35 32.26 21.88
C ALA A 487 5.44 31.44 23.18
N THR A 488 4.72 31.88 24.20
CA THR A 488 4.66 31.18 25.49
C THR A 488 3.46 30.23 25.49
N ALA A 489 3.72 28.93 25.49
CA ALA A 489 2.69 27.92 25.69
C ALA A 489 2.53 27.65 27.19
N ALA A 490 1.30 27.74 27.70
CA ALA A 490 0.94 27.33 29.05
C ALA A 490 -0.05 26.16 28.97
N CYS A 491 0.06 25.18 29.86
CA CYS A 491 -0.94 24.14 30.04
C CYS A 491 -1.33 24.05 31.52
N THR A 492 -2.54 23.54 31.78
CA THR A 492 -3.04 23.30 33.14
C THR A 492 -3.26 21.80 33.29
N VAL A 493 -2.48 21.15 34.14
CA VAL A 493 -2.67 19.73 34.48
C VAL A 493 -3.70 19.65 35.59
N ARG A 494 -4.79 18.91 35.35
CA ARG A 494 -5.76 18.53 36.40
C ARG A 494 -5.53 17.08 36.79
N PHE A 495 -5.28 16.84 38.07
CA PHE A 495 -5.18 15.49 38.63
C PHE A 495 -6.58 15.00 39.04
N SER A 496 -6.97 13.82 38.58
CA SER A 496 -8.21 13.16 38.99
C SER A 496 -7.97 12.27 40.21
N GLY A 497 -7.79 12.90 41.37
CA GLY A 497 -7.61 12.20 42.64
C GLY A 497 -7.26 13.15 43.78
N ALA A 498 -7.89 12.98 44.93
CA ALA A 498 -7.56 13.67 46.16
C ALA A 498 -6.69 12.76 47.04
N VAL A 499 -5.37 12.80 46.83
CA VAL A 499 -4.38 12.29 47.78
C VAL A 499 -3.25 13.31 47.85
N ALA A 500 -2.91 13.72 49.07
CA ALA A 500 -1.85 14.67 49.40
C ALA A 500 -0.48 13.97 49.56
#